data_AF-A0A838GGH4-F1
#
_entry.id   AF-A0A838GGH4-F1
#
_cell.length_a   1.000
_cell.length_b   1.000
_cell.length_c   1.000
_cell.angle_alpha   90.00
_cell.angle_beta   90.00
_cell.angle_gamma   90.00
#
_symmetry.space_group_name_H-M   'P 1'
#
loop_
_entity.id
_entity.type
_entity.pdbx_description
1 polymer ?
#
loop_
_entity_poly.entity_id
_entity_poly.type
_entity_poly.pdbx_seq_one_letter_code
_entity_poly.pdbx_strand_id
1 'polypeptide(L)' 'LIANVFRTGIAEGEFHAAADPEQFAHDAYGVMLAYHHAFRLLHDPAAGKRARRAVDALLAAARA' A
#
# COMPACT_ATOMS: atom_id res chain seq x y z
N LEU A 1 0.88 -12.86 1.30
CA LEU A 1 1.41 -12.57 -0.05
C LEU A 1 2.09 -11.19 -0.08
N ILE A 2 1.37 -10.09 0.20
CA ILE A 2 1.96 -8.73 0.18
C ILE A 2 3.17 -8.60 1.13
N ALA A 3 3.05 -9.05 2.38
CA ALA A 3 4.17 -9.02 3.33
C ALA A 3 5.41 -9.79 2.85
N ASN A 4 5.22 -10.92 2.14
CA ASN A 4 6.34 -11.72 1.62
C ASN A 4 7.07 -10.99 0.48
N VAL A 5 6.32 -10.41 -0.45
CA VAL A 5 6.88 -9.60 -1.55
C VAL A 5 7.65 -8.40 -0.98
N PHE A 6 7.09 -7.75 0.03
CA PHE A 6 7.74 -6.61 0.68
C PHE A 6 9.03 -7.01 1.42
N ARG A 7 9.03 -8.18 2.09
CA ARG A 7 10.24 -8.75 2.72
C ARG A 7 11.35 -9.02 1.70
N THR A 8 11.01 -9.49 0.50
CA THR A 8 11.97 -9.63 -0.60
C THR A 8 12.55 -8.28 -1.00
N GLY A 9 11.70 -7.24 -1.16
CA GLY A 9 12.19 -5.89 -1.47
C GLY A 9 13.13 -5.31 -0.41
N ILE A 10 12.89 -5.60 0.88
CA ILE A 10 13.85 -5.25 1.95
C ILE A 10 15.17 -6.01 1.76
N ALA A 11 15.12 -7.31 1.52
CA ALA A 11 16.31 -8.14 1.32
C ALA A 11 17.13 -7.72 0.09
N GLU A 12 16.48 -7.19 -0.94
CA GLU A 12 17.09 -6.66 -2.17
C GLU A 12 17.56 -5.20 -2.03
N GLY A 13 17.27 -4.53 -0.90
CA GLY A 13 17.67 -3.14 -0.64
C GLY A 13 16.77 -2.07 -1.27
N GLU A 14 15.59 -2.45 -1.77
CA GLU A 14 14.60 -1.53 -2.35
C GLU A 14 13.85 -0.70 -1.30
N PHE A 15 13.77 -1.21 -0.08
CA PHE A 15 13.07 -0.60 1.06
C PHE A 15 13.99 -0.51 2.29
N HIS A 16 13.63 0.35 3.24
CA HIS A 16 14.38 0.55 4.47
C HIS A 16 14.52 -0.77 5.26
N ALA A 17 15.72 -1.07 5.76
CA ALA A 17 16.02 -2.36 6.41
C ALA A 17 15.20 -2.63 7.68
N ALA A 18 14.73 -1.57 8.35
CA ALA A 18 13.89 -1.64 9.55
C ALA A 18 12.39 -1.50 9.26
N ALA A 19 11.96 -1.46 7.99
CA ALA A 19 10.55 -1.39 7.65
C ALA A 19 9.82 -2.67 8.14
N ASP A 20 8.58 -2.50 8.61
CA ASP A 20 7.73 -3.59 9.11
C ASP A 20 6.87 -4.16 7.96
N PRO A 21 7.12 -5.39 7.48
CA PRO A 21 6.36 -5.99 6.38
C PRO A 21 4.90 -6.25 6.69
N GLU A 22 4.59 -6.58 7.94
CA GLU A 22 3.24 -6.87 8.41
C GLU A 22 2.42 -5.58 8.47
N GLN A 23 3.01 -4.49 8.96
CA GLN A 23 2.38 -3.17 8.95
C GLN A 23 2.16 -2.66 7.52
N PHE A 24 3.16 -2.77 6.63
CA PHE A 24 2.99 -2.38 5.22
C PHE A 24 1.86 -3.14 4.54
N ALA A 25 1.76 -4.46 4.79
CA ALA A 25 0.68 -5.26 4.25
C ALA A 25 -0.68 -4.83 4.79
N HIS A 26 -0.79 -4.55 6.09
CA HIS A 26 -2.01 -4.04 6.71
C HIS A 26 -2.48 -2.75 6.04
N ASP A 27 -1.58 -1.78 5.88
CA ASP A 27 -1.90 -0.48 5.30
C ASP A 27 -2.30 -0.60 3.82
N ALA A 28 -1.60 -1.44 3.05
CA ALA A 28 -1.95 -1.74 1.66
C ALA A 28 -3.35 -2.37 1.54
N TYR A 29 -3.72 -3.28 2.45
CA TYR A 29 -5.07 -3.82 2.51
C TYR A 29 -6.10 -2.75 2.87
N GLY A 30 -5.79 -1.83 3.78
CA GLY A 30 -6.64 -0.68 4.12
C GLY A 30 -6.96 0.19 2.89
N VAL A 31 -5.96 0.49 2.06
CA VAL A 31 -6.16 1.23 0.79
C VAL A 31 -7.09 0.46 -0.16
N MET A 32 -6.91 -0.85 -0.29
CA MET A 32 -7.76 -1.69 -1.15
C MET A 32 -9.23 -1.68 -0.69
N LEU A 33 -9.47 -1.81 0.62
CA LEU A 33 -10.82 -1.77 1.19
C LEU A 33 -11.47 -0.40 0.99
N ALA A 34 -10.75 0.69 1.29
CA ALA A 34 -11.24 2.05 1.09
C ALA A 34 -11.61 2.31 -0.38
N TYR A 35 -10.78 1.86 -1.32
CA TYR A 35 -11.08 1.93 -2.75
C TYR A 35 -12.34 1.15 -3.10
N HIS A 36 -12.48 -0.08 -2.61
CA HIS A 36 -13.63 -0.92 -2.91
C HIS A 36 -14.94 -0.26 -2.47
N HIS A 37 -14.98 0.29 -1.26
CA HIS A 37 -16.14 1.03 -0.76
C HIS A 37 -16.40 2.29 -1.58
N ALA A 38 -15.38 3.12 -1.81
CA ALA A 38 -15.54 4.37 -2.55
C ALA A 38 -16.01 4.15 -3.99
N PHE A 39 -15.46 3.15 -4.68
CA PHE A 39 -15.81 2.87 -6.07
C PHE A 39 -17.17 2.18 -6.22
N ARG A 40 -17.44 1.13 -5.42
CA ARG A 40 -18.65 0.30 -5.63
C ARG A 40 -19.88 0.82 -4.91
N LEU A 41 -19.73 1.32 -3.70
CA LEU A 41 -20.87 1.78 -2.89
C LEU A 41 -21.16 3.25 -3.16
N LEU A 42 -20.11 4.08 -3.16
CA LEU A 42 -20.26 5.53 -3.28
C LEU A 42 -20.18 6.05 -4.71
N HIS A 43 -19.84 5.19 -5.69
CA HIS A 43 -19.66 5.56 -7.10
C HIS A 43 -18.71 6.76 -7.29
N ASP A 44 -17.70 6.87 -6.42
CA ASP A 44 -16.78 8.00 -6.44
C ASP A 44 -15.83 7.89 -7.65
N PRO A 45 -15.92 8.78 -8.65
CA PRO A 45 -15.11 8.70 -9.86
C PRO A 45 -13.62 8.95 -9.59
N ALA A 46 -13.27 9.55 -8.45
CA ALA A 46 -11.90 9.82 -8.05
C ALA A 46 -11.31 8.70 -7.16
N ALA A 47 -12.07 7.66 -6.81
CA ALA A 47 -11.62 6.56 -5.95
C ALA A 47 -10.29 5.94 -6.42
N GLY A 48 -10.17 5.64 -7.73
CA GLY A 48 -8.95 5.04 -8.29
C GLY A 48 -7.74 5.94 -8.17
N LYS A 49 -7.90 7.25 -8.40
CA LYS A 49 -6.81 8.23 -8.26
C LYS A 49 -6.34 8.34 -6.81
N ARG A 50 -7.28 8.37 -5.85
CA ARG A 50 -6.93 8.41 -4.42
C ARG A 50 -6.23 7.13 -3.97
N ALA A 51 -6.70 5.97 -4.42
CA ALA A 51 -6.07 4.68 -4.11
C ALA A 51 -4.62 4.62 -4.60
N ARG A 52 -4.38 5.05 -5.85
CA ARG A 52 -3.01 5.11 -6.40
C ARG A 52 -2.11 6.03 -5.59
N ARG A 53 -2.57 7.26 -5.31
CA ARG A 53 -1.81 8.21 -4.48
C ARG A 53 -1.49 7.65 -3.09
N ALA A 54 -2.41 6.90 -2.48
CA ALA A 54 -2.19 6.28 -1.18
C ALA A 54 -1.12 5.18 -1.24
N VAL A 55 -1.16 4.32 -2.28
CA VAL A 55 -0.10 3.32 -2.49
C VAL A 55 1.27 3.99 -2.73
N ASP A 56 1.31 5.02 -3.56
CA ASP A 56 2.56 5.77 -3.84
C ASP A 56 3.15 6.35 -2.55
N ALA A 57 2.29 6.88 -1.66
CA ALA A 57 2.72 7.40 -0.37
C ALA A 57 3.25 6.31 0.58
N LEU A 58 2.61 5.13 0.62
CA LEU A 58 3.10 4.00 1.41
C LEU A 58 4.48 3.52 0.92
N LEU A 59 4.67 3.45 -0.40
CA LEU A 59 5.95 3.07 -0.99
C LEU A 59 7.04 4.12 -0.71
N ALA A 60 6.70 5.40 -0.77
CA ALA A 60 7.64 6.47 -0.42
C ALA A 60 8.05 6.41 1.06
N ALA A 61 7.09 6.20 1.97
CA ALA A 61 7.36 6.05 3.40
C ALA A 61 8.21 4.82 3.71
N ALA A 62 8.05 3.72 2.95
CA ALA A 62 8.84 2.51 3.09
C ALA A 62 10.31 2.65 2.61
N ARG A 63 10.61 3.68 1.80
CA ARG A 63 11.96 3.95 1.26
C ARG A 63 12.74 4.98 2.08
N ALA A 64 12.04 5.84 2.82
CA ALA A 64 12.62 6.87 3.68
C ALA A 64 13.25 6.25 4.94
#